data_AF-A0A7J9EWE2-F1
#
_entry.id   AF-A0A7J9EWE2-F1
#
_cell.length_a   1.000
_cell.length_b   1.000
_cell.length_c   1.000
_cell.angle_alpha   90.00
_cell.angle_beta   90.00
_cell.angle_gamma   90.00
#
_symmetry.space_group_name_H-M   'P 1'
#
loop_
_entity.id
_entity.type
_entity.pdbx_description
1 polymer ?
#
loop_
_entity_poly.entity_id
_entity_poly.type
_entity_poly.pdbx_seq_one_letter_code
_entity_poly.pdbx_strand_id
1 'polypeptide(L)'
;GEGRFIGCAQLLLAWFHNHFWKVGKVSYRAFSESYSPLKEIVATSMRDDISEEKWMTIFQNLQEKDIEWGAPWLLPDEILYRCGDVDWVPFLGIWGAVGYAPLLVLRQYRSRQFVPATQGLAECEFSYKDDGYKKKAREMANAWNLTRRMKRLAVGPMTTPEYSEWWVRRINDNISGPSSEDSQSIEEHLRVVPSELEIIKQDFERRNAELEKKIEQMEEEKMNLRLDVDVQKLEADKLRKGKNKAEEELDSLKTNYKKLRLSMITDGLGKTSEQWREEIQEERNKSDRWERKFQEVQTRNEALEKSLSESQKEKGELNDRVVELEGSLHQYRSRNSVIELKASLSKIDEMKSKIEGLEAALRNCEGWIEHLEAKEGR
;
A
#
# COMPACT_ATOMS: atom_id res chain seq x y z
N GLY A 1 2.20 37.95 -20.48
CA GLY A 1 1.13 38.95 -20.66
C GLY A 1 0.79 39.05 -22.13
N GLU A 2 -0.44 39.43 -22.48
CA GLU A 2 -1.04 39.37 -23.83
C GLU A 2 -1.27 37.93 -24.37
N GLY A 3 -1.79 37.03 -23.53
CA GLY A 3 -2.02 35.63 -23.91
C GLY A 3 -0.76 34.77 -24.01
N ARG A 4 0.43 35.34 -23.75
CA ARG A 4 1.70 34.61 -23.71
C ARG A 4 2.18 34.40 -22.29
N PHE A 5 2.63 33.17 -21.99
CA PHE A 5 3.31 32.86 -20.75
C PHE A 5 4.67 33.57 -20.71
N ILE A 6 4.89 34.35 -19.65
CA ILE A 6 6.18 34.99 -19.37
C ILE A 6 6.64 34.43 -18.03
N GLY A 7 7.57 33.49 -18.08
CA GLY A 7 8.07 32.79 -16.90
C GLY A 7 9.03 31.67 -17.27
N CYS A 8 9.55 30.99 -16.25
CA CYS A 8 10.43 29.84 -16.43
C CYS A 8 9.58 28.59 -16.71
N ALA A 9 9.68 28.05 -17.93
CA ALA A 9 8.96 26.85 -18.33
C ALA A 9 9.30 25.65 -17.42
N GLN A 10 10.56 25.52 -16.99
CA GLN A 10 10.98 24.46 -16.07
C GLN A 10 10.29 24.57 -14.70
N LEU A 11 10.13 25.79 -14.17
CA LEU A 11 9.43 26.00 -12.90
C LEU A 11 7.91 25.80 -13.05
N LEU A 12 7.33 26.12 -14.21
CA LEU A 12 5.93 25.82 -14.49
C LEU A 12 5.69 24.31 -14.56
N LEU A 13 6.59 23.57 -15.21
CA LEU A 13 6.54 22.10 -15.25
C LEU A 13 6.70 21.49 -13.86
N ALA A 14 7.64 22.02 -13.06
CA ALA A 14 7.77 21.62 -11.67
C ALA A 14 6.47 21.86 -10.90
N TRP A 15 5.85 23.04 -11.06
CA TRP A 15 4.56 23.33 -10.44
C TRP A 15 3.50 22.29 -10.84
N PHE A 16 3.34 22.02 -12.14
CA PHE A 16 2.39 21.03 -12.63
C PHE A 16 2.58 19.65 -11.99
N HIS A 17 3.81 19.15 -11.94
CA HIS A 17 4.10 17.84 -11.37
C HIS A 17 3.66 17.71 -9.90
N ASN A 18 3.85 18.76 -9.09
CA ASN A 18 3.55 18.73 -7.66
C ASN A 18 2.09 18.95 -7.32
N HIS A 19 1.39 19.68 -8.17
CA HIS A 19 0.04 20.14 -7.87
C HIS A 19 -1.03 19.28 -8.56
N PHE A 20 -0.74 18.60 -9.68
CA PHE A 20 -1.72 17.77 -10.39
C PHE A 20 -1.50 16.26 -10.27
N TRP A 21 -0.26 15.78 -10.22
CA TRP A 21 -0.02 14.35 -10.14
C TRP A 21 0.03 13.92 -8.69
N LYS A 22 -0.97 13.14 -8.29
CA LYS A 22 -0.92 12.32 -7.06
C LYS A 22 0.08 11.17 -7.26
N VAL A 23 1.34 11.47 -7.60
CA VAL A 23 2.43 10.49 -7.48
C VAL A 23 2.46 10.10 -6.01
N GLY A 24 2.34 8.79 -5.72
CA GLY A 24 2.16 8.27 -4.37
C GLY A 24 3.10 8.97 -3.40
N LYS A 25 2.51 9.82 -2.54
CA LYS A 25 3.16 10.74 -1.58
C LYS A 25 4.68 10.74 -1.71
N VAL A 26 5.22 11.54 -2.64
CA VAL A 26 6.62 11.95 -2.58
C VAL A 26 6.87 12.34 -1.13
N SER A 27 7.83 11.67 -0.49
CA SER A 27 8.08 11.80 0.94
C SER A 27 8.12 13.29 1.28
N TYR A 28 7.31 13.71 2.26
CA TYR A 28 7.29 15.07 2.81
C TYR A 28 8.68 15.42 3.35
N ARG A 29 9.61 15.78 2.46
CA ARG A 29 11.00 16.01 2.79
C ARG A 29 11.27 17.48 2.54
N ALA A 30 11.61 18.18 3.61
CA ALA A 30 12.04 19.56 3.51
C ALA A 30 13.31 19.65 2.66
N PHE A 31 13.44 20.76 1.93
CA PHE A 31 14.68 21.10 1.23
C PHE A 31 15.87 21.05 2.21
N SER A 32 16.99 20.45 1.78
CA SER A 32 18.24 20.40 2.55
C SER A 32 19.44 20.42 1.60
N GLU A 33 20.66 20.60 2.12
CA GLU A 33 21.87 20.59 1.28
C GLU A 33 22.02 19.31 0.45
N SER A 34 21.56 18.17 0.98
CA SER A 34 21.63 16.86 0.32
C SER A 34 20.38 16.49 -0.48
N TYR A 35 19.31 17.31 -0.43
CA TYR A 35 18.04 17.01 -1.09
C TYR A 35 17.38 18.26 -1.66
N SER A 36 17.16 18.27 -2.97
CA SER A 36 16.46 19.33 -3.69
C SER A 36 15.26 18.76 -4.42
N PRO A 37 14.02 19.22 -4.13
CA PRO A 37 12.83 18.83 -4.87
C PRO A 37 12.97 19.08 -6.38
N LEU A 38 13.68 20.14 -6.78
CA LEU A 38 13.93 20.43 -8.20
C LEU A 38 14.82 19.37 -8.86
N LYS A 39 15.83 18.84 -8.15
CA LYS A 39 16.67 17.75 -8.67
C LYS A 39 15.87 16.45 -8.82
N GLU A 40 14.95 16.18 -7.90
CA GLU A 40 14.06 15.01 -7.98
C GLU A 40 13.07 15.13 -9.14
N ILE A 41 12.46 16.31 -9.34
CA ILE A 41 11.56 16.56 -10.48
C ILE A 41 12.30 16.40 -11.81
N VAL A 42 13.53 16.89 -11.92
CA VAL A 42 14.36 16.72 -13.13
C VAL A 42 14.75 15.25 -13.36
N ALA A 43 14.98 14.48 -12.28
CA ALA A 43 15.31 13.06 -12.37
C ALA A 43 14.08 12.17 -12.62
N THR A 44 12.89 12.65 -12.27
CA THR A 44 11.62 11.95 -12.50
C THR A 44 11.31 12.01 -13.99
N SER A 45 11.24 10.85 -14.64
CA SER A 45 10.89 10.76 -16.06
C SER A 45 9.60 11.51 -16.32
N MET A 46 9.70 12.59 -17.11
CA MET A 46 8.53 13.35 -17.54
C MET A 46 7.65 12.47 -18.43
N ARG A 47 6.34 12.71 -18.34
CA ARG A 47 5.34 12.10 -19.21
C ARG A 47 5.28 12.89 -20.51
N ASP A 48 6.30 12.69 -21.34
CA ASP A 48 6.42 13.30 -22.67
C ASP A 48 5.44 12.67 -23.69
N ASP A 49 4.65 11.69 -23.25
CA ASP A 49 3.71 10.90 -24.06
C ASP A 49 2.28 11.47 -24.11
N ILE A 50 2.00 12.57 -23.40
CA ILE A 50 0.67 13.19 -23.38
C ILE A 50 0.56 14.21 -24.51
N SER A 51 -0.36 13.98 -25.45
CA SER A 51 -0.63 14.92 -26.55
C SER A 51 -1.25 16.23 -26.06
N GLU A 52 -1.16 17.27 -26.88
CA GLU A 52 -1.74 18.59 -26.60
C GLU A 52 -3.27 18.49 -26.40
N GLU A 53 -3.97 17.70 -27.20
CA GLU A 53 -5.42 17.51 -27.09
C GLU A 53 -5.78 16.88 -25.75
N LYS A 54 -5.01 15.88 -25.31
CA LYS A 54 -5.20 15.24 -24.02
C LYS A 54 -4.92 16.22 -22.87
N TRP A 55 -3.93 17.10 -23.02
CA TRP A 55 -3.68 18.19 -22.08
C TRP A 55 -4.86 19.16 -21.98
N MET A 56 -5.43 19.55 -23.12
CA MET A 56 -6.59 20.42 -23.18
C MET A 56 -7.80 19.80 -22.48
N THR A 57 -8.08 18.51 -22.73
CA THR A 57 -9.16 17.79 -22.05
C THR A 57 -8.94 17.71 -20.54
N ILE A 58 -7.70 17.48 -20.08
CA ILE A 58 -7.36 17.49 -18.66
C ILE A 58 -7.68 18.86 -18.06
N PHE A 59 -7.17 19.94 -18.65
CA PHE A 59 -7.35 21.29 -18.11
C PHE A 59 -8.79 21.76 -18.08
N GLN A 60 -9.60 21.37 -19.07
CA GLN A 60 -11.02 21.73 -19.13
C GLN A 60 -11.86 21.03 -18.06
N ASN A 61 -11.45 19.83 -17.63
CA ASN A 61 -12.21 19.04 -16.68
C ASN A 61 -11.72 19.16 -15.22
N LEU A 62 -10.51 19.68 -14.99
CA LEU A 62 -9.90 19.81 -13.65
C LEU A 62 -10.86 20.39 -12.60
N GLN A 63 -11.04 19.66 -11.50
CA GLN A 63 -11.79 20.13 -10.33
C GLN A 63 -10.83 20.56 -9.21
N GLU A 64 -11.33 21.37 -8.28
CA GLU A 64 -10.55 21.85 -7.13
C GLU A 64 -9.91 20.72 -6.30
N LYS A 65 -10.61 19.58 -6.18
CA LYS A 65 -10.18 18.38 -5.45
C LYS A 65 -9.04 17.60 -6.12
N ASP A 66 -8.80 17.88 -7.40
CA ASP A 66 -7.76 17.24 -8.19
C ASP A 66 -6.42 17.98 -8.06
N ILE A 67 -6.43 19.16 -7.43
CA ILE A 67 -5.26 20.02 -7.24
C ILE A 67 -4.80 19.93 -5.79
N GLU A 68 -3.59 19.44 -5.57
CA GLU A 68 -2.91 19.58 -4.28
C GLU A 68 -2.43 21.03 -4.18
N TRP A 69 -3.13 21.91 -3.47
CA TRP A 69 -2.81 23.34 -3.50
C TRP A 69 -1.46 23.70 -2.87
N GLY A 70 -1.05 22.99 -1.82
CA GLY A 70 0.21 23.26 -1.13
C GLY A 70 1.31 22.28 -1.51
N ALA A 71 2.47 22.78 -1.92
CA ALA A 71 3.61 21.93 -2.24
C ALA A 71 4.05 21.14 -0.98
N PRO A 72 4.21 19.80 -1.03
CA PRO A 72 4.50 18.97 0.15
C PRO A 72 5.75 19.37 0.95
N TRP A 73 6.75 19.96 0.30
CA TRP A 73 7.98 20.44 0.95
C TRP A 73 7.91 21.88 1.49
N LEU A 74 6.84 22.63 1.15
CA LEU A 74 6.67 24.01 1.57
C LEU A 74 5.70 24.05 2.75
N LEU A 75 6.26 23.95 3.97
CA LEU A 75 5.51 24.00 5.23
C LEU A 75 5.84 25.26 6.07
N PRO A 76 5.74 26.49 5.54
CA PRO A 76 5.94 27.67 6.36
C PRO A 76 4.74 27.87 7.29
N ASP A 77 5.02 28.09 8.58
CA ASP A 77 4.00 28.45 9.56
C ASP A 77 3.55 29.92 9.45
N GLU A 78 4.37 30.74 8.80
CA GLU A 78 4.16 32.16 8.58
C GLU A 78 4.24 32.53 7.10
N ILE A 79 3.34 33.40 6.67
CA ILE A 79 3.28 33.92 5.31
C ILE A 79 3.76 35.38 5.35
N LEU A 80 4.89 35.66 4.70
CA LEU A 80 5.31 37.02 4.40
C LEU A 80 4.33 37.58 3.37
N TYR A 81 3.63 38.67 3.70
CA TYR A 81 2.61 39.24 2.83
C TYR A 81 2.73 40.74 2.62
N ARG A 82 3.55 41.44 3.42
CA ARG A 82 3.69 42.90 3.33
C ARG A 82 5.15 43.32 3.46
N CYS A 83 5.52 44.31 2.67
CA CYS A 83 6.83 44.95 2.66
C CYS A 83 6.63 46.48 2.69
N GLY A 84 7.05 47.15 3.77
CA GLY A 84 6.69 48.55 4.00
C GLY A 84 5.19 48.74 4.15
N ASP A 85 4.63 49.65 3.35
CA ASP A 85 3.21 50.03 3.39
C ASP A 85 2.34 49.29 2.37
N VAL A 86 2.92 48.37 1.58
CA VAL A 86 2.20 47.65 0.52
C VAL A 86 2.06 46.15 0.82
N ASP A 87 0.88 45.59 0.52
CA ASP A 87 0.54 44.16 0.71
C ASP A 87 1.16 43.23 -0.36
N TRP A 88 2.32 43.64 -0.89
CA TRP A 88 3.08 42.94 -1.91
C TRP A 88 4.52 42.78 -1.44
N VAL A 89 5.17 41.71 -1.91
CA VAL A 89 6.58 41.43 -1.64
C VAL A 89 7.36 41.68 -2.94
N PRO A 90 8.15 42.76 -3.02
CA PRO A 90 8.91 43.05 -4.21
C PRO A 90 10.15 42.15 -4.33
N PHE A 91 10.27 41.40 -5.41
CA PHE A 91 11.43 40.56 -5.70
C PHE A 91 12.32 41.18 -6.77
N LEU A 92 13.62 41.25 -6.49
CA LEU A 92 14.63 41.67 -7.46
C LEU A 92 14.94 40.52 -8.40
N GLY A 93 14.76 40.77 -9.69
CA GLY A 93 15.19 39.91 -10.78
C GLY A 93 16.42 40.47 -11.49
N ILE A 94 16.84 39.75 -12.53
CA ILE A 94 17.99 40.10 -13.37
C ILE A 94 17.72 41.37 -14.19
N TRP A 95 16.45 41.63 -14.54
CA TRP A 95 16.04 42.71 -15.44
C TRP A 95 15.37 43.90 -14.74
N GLY A 96 15.12 43.79 -13.43
CA GLY A 96 14.32 44.76 -12.69
C GLY A 96 13.76 44.14 -11.42
N ALA A 97 12.57 44.57 -11.01
CA ALA A 97 11.86 43.98 -9.90
C ALA A 97 10.39 43.70 -10.26
N VAL A 98 9.82 42.69 -9.62
CA VAL A 98 8.41 42.30 -9.77
C VAL A 98 7.75 42.19 -8.42
N GLY A 99 6.52 42.68 -8.30
CA GLY A 99 5.69 42.50 -7.11
C GLY A 99 5.13 41.09 -7.05
N TYR A 100 5.52 40.31 -6.03
CA TYR A 100 4.82 39.09 -5.69
C TYR A 100 3.69 39.37 -4.72
N ALA A 101 2.57 38.68 -4.92
CA ALA A 101 1.33 38.89 -4.22
C ALA A 101 0.90 37.64 -3.44
N PRO A 102 1.48 37.38 -2.25
CA PRO A 102 1.19 36.19 -1.45
C PRO A 102 -0.31 36.02 -1.15
N LEU A 103 -1.03 37.12 -0.93
CA LEU A 103 -2.47 37.10 -0.63
C LEU A 103 -3.33 36.59 -1.80
N LEU A 104 -2.84 36.64 -3.04
CA LEU A 104 -3.54 36.07 -4.21
C LEU A 104 -3.46 34.54 -4.27
N VAL A 105 -2.55 33.91 -3.53
CA VAL A 105 -2.22 32.49 -3.65
C VAL A 105 -2.14 31.78 -2.28
N LEU A 106 -2.97 32.18 -1.32
CA LEU A 106 -2.96 31.63 0.05
C LEU A 106 -3.20 30.12 0.12
N ARG A 107 -3.92 29.56 -0.87
CA ARG A 107 -4.11 28.11 -0.99
C ARG A 107 -2.78 27.37 -1.12
N GLN A 108 -1.76 27.99 -1.73
CA GLN A 108 -0.41 27.44 -1.85
C GLN A 108 0.32 27.31 -0.51
N TYR A 109 -0.07 28.13 0.46
CA TYR A 109 0.40 28.07 1.83
C TYR A 109 -0.49 27.22 2.74
N ARG A 110 -1.46 26.48 2.16
CA ARG A 110 -2.51 25.74 2.87
C ARG A 110 -3.29 26.64 3.83
N SER A 111 -3.44 27.91 3.47
CA SER A 111 -4.18 28.91 4.23
C SER A 111 -5.48 29.24 3.51
N ARG A 112 -6.50 29.59 4.29
CA ARG A 112 -7.81 29.99 3.79
C ARG A 112 -7.70 31.19 2.86
N GLN A 113 -8.30 31.07 1.67
CA GLN A 113 -8.30 32.09 0.63
C GLN A 113 -9.51 33.03 0.76
N PHE A 114 -9.22 34.33 0.73
CA PHE A 114 -10.20 35.41 0.72
C PHE A 114 -9.92 36.37 -0.45
N VAL A 115 -10.81 37.33 -0.70
CA VAL A 115 -10.65 38.36 -1.74
C VAL A 115 -9.47 39.28 -1.36
N PRO A 116 -8.34 39.24 -2.09
CA PRO A 116 -7.19 40.07 -1.75
C PRO A 116 -7.37 41.49 -2.30
N ALA A 117 -6.80 42.47 -1.60
CA ALA A 117 -6.69 43.83 -2.14
C ALA A 117 -5.66 43.82 -3.28
N THR A 118 -6.05 44.23 -4.50
CA THR A 118 -5.16 44.26 -5.69
C THR A 118 -4.68 45.66 -6.08
N GLN A 119 -4.98 46.66 -5.27
CA GLN A 119 -4.61 48.05 -5.54
C GLN A 119 -3.08 48.25 -5.46
N GLY A 120 -2.50 48.97 -6.42
CA GLY A 120 -1.07 49.29 -6.46
C GLY A 120 -0.14 48.12 -6.84
N LEU A 121 -0.67 46.95 -7.21
CA LEU A 121 0.19 45.81 -7.62
C LEU A 121 1.08 46.15 -8.82
N ALA A 122 0.54 46.87 -9.80
CA ALA A 122 1.27 47.31 -10.99
C ALA A 122 2.40 48.30 -10.68
N GLU A 123 2.35 48.99 -9.53
CA GLU A 123 3.36 49.96 -9.12
C GLU A 123 4.59 49.28 -8.50
N CYS A 124 4.50 47.99 -8.17
CA CYS A 124 5.60 47.20 -7.61
C CYS A 124 6.56 46.61 -8.67
N GLU A 125 6.33 46.92 -9.96
CA GLU A 125 7.19 46.48 -11.06
C GLU A 125 8.04 47.64 -11.60
N PHE A 126 9.32 47.39 -11.85
CA PHE A 126 10.17 48.32 -12.60
C PHE A 126 11.30 47.58 -13.32
N SER A 127 11.81 48.17 -14.40
CA SER A 127 12.99 47.69 -15.12
C SER A 127 14.24 48.46 -14.70
N TYR A 128 15.41 47.81 -14.72
CA TYR A 128 16.68 48.52 -14.54
C TYR A 128 17.01 49.49 -15.68
N LYS A 129 16.29 49.39 -16.81
CA LYS A 129 16.37 50.34 -17.93
C LYS A 129 15.55 51.61 -17.70
N ASP A 130 14.66 51.61 -16.70
CA ASP A 130 13.80 52.76 -16.43
C ASP A 130 14.59 53.88 -15.75
N ASP A 131 14.27 55.12 -16.11
CA ASP A 131 14.80 56.28 -15.42
C ASP A 131 14.40 56.25 -13.94
N GLY A 132 15.36 56.53 -13.06
CA GLY A 132 15.14 56.54 -11.61
C GLY A 132 15.11 55.14 -10.96
N TYR A 133 15.47 54.05 -11.64
CA TYR A 133 15.48 52.70 -11.05
C TYR A 133 16.29 52.62 -9.74
N LYS A 134 17.41 53.36 -9.62
CA LYS A 134 18.23 53.39 -8.39
C LYS A 134 17.46 53.90 -7.17
N LYS A 135 16.53 54.85 -7.40
CA LYS A 135 15.66 55.37 -6.34
C LYS A 135 14.65 54.30 -5.93
N LYS A 136 13.97 53.68 -6.91
CA LYS A 136 13.01 52.58 -6.67
C LYS A 136 13.67 51.38 -5.96
N ALA A 137 14.88 51.00 -6.36
CA ALA A 137 15.65 49.93 -5.72
C ALA A 137 16.00 50.25 -4.26
N ARG A 138 16.31 51.51 -3.94
CA ARG A 138 16.58 51.96 -2.57
C ARG A 138 15.30 51.97 -1.72
N GLU A 139 14.20 52.48 -2.26
CA GLU A 139 12.88 52.44 -1.61
C GLU A 139 12.46 51.01 -1.30
N MET A 140 12.67 50.10 -2.25
CA MET A 140 12.44 48.68 -2.06
C MET A 140 13.31 48.10 -0.95
N ALA A 141 14.63 48.34 -0.97
CA ALA A 141 15.54 47.86 0.07
C ALA A 141 15.14 48.38 1.46
N ASN A 142 14.65 49.63 1.55
CA ASN A 142 14.13 50.19 2.79
C ASN A 142 12.82 49.49 3.23
N ALA A 143 11.90 49.19 2.30
CA ALA A 143 10.67 48.47 2.59
C ALA A 143 10.94 47.06 3.15
N TRP A 144 12.01 46.41 2.70
CA TRP A 144 12.46 45.10 3.19
C TRP A 144 12.87 45.11 4.67
N ASN A 145 13.20 46.28 5.24
CA ASN A 145 13.41 46.41 6.69
C ASN A 145 12.10 46.43 7.49
N LEU A 146 10.95 46.59 6.82
CA LEU A 146 9.62 46.72 7.41
C LEU A 146 8.70 45.61 6.89
N THR A 147 9.08 44.35 7.12
CA THR A 147 8.27 43.21 6.70
C THR A 147 7.18 42.86 7.71
N ARG A 148 6.00 42.42 7.23
CA ARG A 148 4.98 41.80 8.09
C ARG A 148 4.62 40.40 7.63
N ARG A 149 4.43 39.55 8.62
CA ARG A 149 4.04 38.15 8.44
C ARG A 149 2.71 37.89 9.12
N MET A 150 1.98 36.92 8.61
CA MET A 150 0.77 36.42 9.23
C MET A 150 0.86 34.91 9.43
N LYS A 151 0.20 34.42 10.48
CA LYS A 151 0.09 32.98 10.72
C LYS A 151 -0.88 32.35 9.73
N ARG A 152 -0.61 31.10 9.36
CA ARG A 152 -1.54 30.28 8.55
C ARG A 152 -2.91 30.17 9.24
N LEU A 153 -3.97 30.36 8.46
CA LEU A 153 -5.36 30.16 8.91
C LEU A 153 -5.91 28.87 8.26
N ALA A 154 -6.01 27.79 9.04
CA ALA A 154 -6.40 26.46 8.53
C ALA A 154 -7.80 25.98 8.98
N VAL A 155 -8.55 26.78 9.74
CA VAL A 155 -9.85 26.35 10.29
C VAL A 155 -10.99 26.68 9.31
N GLY A 156 -11.75 25.65 8.90
CA GLY A 156 -12.93 25.78 8.04
C GLY A 156 -12.65 25.55 6.54
N PRO A 157 -13.62 25.87 5.66
CA PRO A 157 -13.47 25.72 4.21
C PRO A 157 -12.26 26.50 3.65
N MET A 158 -11.56 25.91 2.67
CA MET A 158 -10.33 26.46 2.10
C MET A 158 -10.52 27.80 1.36
N THR A 159 -11.75 28.09 0.93
CA THR A 159 -12.16 29.37 0.32
C THR A 159 -13.30 30.01 1.10
N THR A 160 -13.42 31.33 0.95
CA THR A 160 -14.59 32.09 1.42
C THR A 160 -15.65 32.16 0.31
N PRO A 161 -16.95 32.21 0.65
CA PRO A 161 -18.01 32.39 -0.36
C PRO A 161 -17.78 33.62 -1.25
N GLU A 162 -17.34 34.72 -0.66
CA GLU A 162 -17.06 35.98 -1.36
C GLU A 162 -15.91 35.83 -2.37
N TYR A 163 -14.91 35.00 -2.05
CA TYR A 163 -13.83 34.69 -2.98
C TYR A 163 -14.33 33.91 -4.20
N SER A 164 -15.21 32.93 -4.00
CA SER A 164 -15.79 32.16 -5.11
C SER A 164 -16.60 33.06 -6.06
N GLU A 165 -17.42 33.96 -5.52
CA GLU A 165 -18.16 34.95 -6.31
C GLU A 165 -17.22 35.91 -7.06
N TRP A 166 -16.21 36.42 -6.37
CA TRP A 166 -15.20 37.30 -6.96
C TRP A 166 -14.40 36.60 -8.09
N TRP A 167 -14.12 35.31 -7.94
CA TRP A 167 -13.42 34.51 -8.93
C TRP A 167 -14.28 34.27 -10.19
N VAL A 168 -15.55 33.84 -10.02
CA VAL A 168 -16.49 33.63 -11.14
C VAL A 168 -16.65 34.89 -11.99
N ARG A 169 -16.75 36.06 -11.35
CA ARG A 169 -16.88 37.35 -12.06
C ARG A 169 -15.68 37.67 -12.96
N ARG A 170 -14.45 37.21 -12.65
CA ARG A 170 -13.24 37.47 -13.45
C ARG A 170 -13.00 36.46 -14.57
N ILE A 171 -13.55 35.25 -14.48
CA ILE A 171 -13.40 34.22 -15.53
C ILE A 171 -14.17 34.60 -16.79
N ASN A 172 -15.37 35.16 -16.61
CA ASN A 172 -16.25 35.54 -17.72
C ASN A 172 -15.61 36.57 -18.68
N ASP A 173 -14.56 37.28 -18.25
CA ASP A 173 -13.84 38.24 -19.07
C ASP A 173 -12.72 37.61 -19.93
N ASN A 174 -12.34 36.34 -19.72
CA ASN A 174 -11.11 35.75 -20.30
C ASN A 174 -11.25 34.37 -20.97
N ILE A 175 -12.42 33.71 -20.98
CA ILE A 175 -12.57 32.35 -21.56
C ILE A 175 -13.90 32.24 -22.34
N SER A 176 -13.84 31.74 -23.58
CA SER A 176 -15.01 31.27 -24.33
C SER A 176 -15.53 29.97 -23.71
N GLY A 177 -16.83 29.95 -23.34
CA GLY A 177 -17.43 28.95 -22.45
C GLY A 177 -17.25 27.47 -22.86
N PRO A 178 -17.36 26.54 -21.90
CA PRO A 178 -17.16 25.10 -22.13
C PRO A 178 -18.31 24.50 -22.94
N SER A 179 -17.98 23.65 -23.92
CA SER A 179 -18.96 22.79 -24.59
C SER A 179 -19.46 21.72 -23.62
N SER A 180 -20.78 21.68 -23.46
CA SER A 180 -21.54 20.79 -22.58
C SER A 180 -21.68 19.37 -23.17
N GLU A 181 -20.58 18.72 -23.57
CA GLU A 181 -20.62 17.32 -24.01
C GLU A 181 -19.34 16.63 -23.55
N ASP A 182 -19.44 15.91 -22.43
CA ASP A 182 -18.77 14.65 -22.10
C ASP A 182 -18.57 14.50 -20.60
N SER A 183 -19.61 13.96 -19.95
CA SER A 183 -19.60 13.53 -18.56
C SER A 183 -18.86 12.19 -18.38
N GLN A 184 -17.62 12.11 -18.88
CA GLN A 184 -16.69 11.04 -18.50
C GLN A 184 -15.83 11.51 -17.32
N SER A 185 -15.61 10.64 -16.34
CA SER A 185 -14.84 11.01 -15.16
C SER A 185 -13.37 11.22 -15.54
N ILE A 186 -12.72 12.24 -14.95
CA ILE A 186 -11.28 12.50 -15.09
C ILE A 186 -10.44 11.25 -14.75
N GLU A 187 -10.94 10.40 -13.86
CA GLU A 187 -10.35 9.10 -13.51
C GLU A 187 -10.21 8.15 -14.71
N GLU A 188 -11.08 8.28 -15.70
CA GLU A 188 -11.05 7.52 -16.96
C GLU A 188 -10.04 8.09 -17.97
N HIS A 189 -9.78 9.40 -17.94
CA HIS A 189 -8.80 10.07 -18.80
C HIS A 189 -7.37 10.01 -18.21
N LEU A 190 -7.27 9.96 -16.89
CA LEU A 190 -6.06 9.67 -16.11
C LEU A 190 -5.81 8.16 -15.99
N ARG A 191 -6.69 7.30 -16.54
CA ARG A 191 -6.50 5.84 -16.54
C ARG A 191 -5.29 5.50 -17.41
N VAL A 192 -4.18 5.36 -16.71
CA VAL A 192 -2.91 4.81 -17.19
C VAL A 192 -3.23 3.42 -17.74
N VAL A 193 -2.80 3.12 -18.99
CA VAL A 193 -2.49 1.72 -19.33
C VAL A 193 -1.41 1.34 -18.33
N PRO A 194 -1.72 0.52 -17.30
CA PRO A 194 -0.86 0.40 -16.14
C PRO A 194 0.53 -0.01 -16.63
N SER A 195 1.57 0.71 -16.19
CA SER A 195 2.94 0.31 -16.50
C SER A 195 3.15 -1.14 -16.09
N GLU A 196 4.03 -1.90 -16.75
CA GLU A 196 4.27 -3.31 -16.39
C GLU A 196 4.52 -3.48 -14.88
N LEU A 197 5.19 -2.51 -14.25
CA LEU A 197 5.42 -2.47 -12.80
C LEU A 197 4.14 -2.28 -11.97
N GLU A 198 3.18 -1.49 -12.45
CA GLU A 198 1.90 -1.26 -11.79
C GLU A 198 0.94 -2.45 -11.99
N ILE A 199 1.01 -3.12 -13.14
CA ILE A 199 0.37 -4.43 -13.36
C ILE A 199 0.94 -5.46 -12.39
N ILE A 200 2.28 -5.58 -12.32
CA ILE A 200 2.95 -6.52 -11.42
C ILE A 200 2.60 -6.23 -9.96
N LYS A 201 2.53 -4.95 -9.57
CA LYS A 201 2.15 -4.55 -8.21
C LYS A 201 0.71 -4.95 -7.88
N GLN A 202 -0.25 -4.67 -8.77
CA GLN A 202 -1.64 -5.08 -8.57
C GLN A 202 -1.80 -6.60 -8.54
N ASP A 203 -1.04 -7.33 -9.38
CA ASP A 203 -1.05 -8.79 -9.39
C ASP A 203 -0.44 -9.37 -8.10
N PHE A 204 0.60 -8.72 -7.56
CA PHE A 204 1.18 -9.05 -6.27
C PHE A 204 0.19 -8.79 -5.12
N GLU A 205 -0.48 -7.64 -5.11
CA GLU A 205 -1.52 -7.31 -4.12
C GLU A 205 -2.68 -8.31 -4.17
N ARG A 206 -3.13 -8.69 -5.37
CA ARG A 206 -4.18 -9.72 -5.55
C ARG A 206 -3.75 -11.08 -5.03
N ARG A 207 -2.52 -11.53 -5.35
CA ARG A 207 -1.97 -12.80 -4.85
C ARG A 207 -1.80 -12.79 -3.34
N ASN A 208 -1.41 -11.66 -2.75
CA ASN A 208 -1.34 -11.53 -1.30
C ASN A 208 -2.73 -11.65 -0.66
N ALA A 209 -3.76 -11.01 -1.21
CA ALA A 209 -5.13 -11.15 -0.70
C ALA A 209 -5.66 -12.59 -0.83
N GLU A 210 -5.35 -13.29 -1.93
CA GLU A 210 -5.67 -14.71 -2.07
C GLU A 210 -4.94 -15.60 -1.05
N LEU A 211 -3.67 -15.29 -0.76
CA LEU A 211 -2.89 -16.01 0.25
C LEU A 211 -3.43 -15.74 1.66
N GLU A 212 -3.78 -14.51 1.99
CA GLU A 212 -4.42 -14.16 3.27
C GLU A 212 -5.73 -14.93 3.45
N LYS A 213 -6.58 -14.99 2.41
CA LYS A 213 -7.82 -15.77 2.45
C LYS A 213 -7.57 -17.28 2.63
N LYS A 214 -6.53 -17.84 2.00
CA LYS A 214 -6.13 -19.24 2.21
C LYS A 214 -5.60 -19.49 3.62
N ILE A 215 -4.88 -18.54 4.20
CA ILE A 215 -4.41 -18.62 5.60
C ILE A 215 -5.62 -18.64 6.53
N GLU A 216 -6.57 -17.73 6.35
CA GLU A 216 -7.80 -17.69 7.15
C GLU A 216 -8.59 -19.01 7.06
N GLN A 217 -8.75 -19.57 5.85
CA GLN A 217 -9.38 -20.87 5.65
C GLN A 217 -8.63 -22.00 6.37
N MET A 218 -7.30 -22.06 6.25
CA MET A 218 -6.51 -23.07 6.96
C MET A 218 -6.59 -22.93 8.48
N GLU A 219 -6.68 -21.71 9.01
CA GLU A 219 -6.87 -21.47 10.43
C GLU A 219 -8.24 -21.94 10.92
N GLU A 220 -9.29 -21.75 10.12
CA GLU A 220 -10.63 -22.27 10.39
C GLU A 220 -10.66 -23.81 10.37
N GLU A 221 -10.10 -24.44 9.33
CA GLU A 221 -9.98 -25.90 9.24
C GLU A 221 -9.20 -26.50 10.43
N LYS A 222 -8.11 -25.84 10.86
CA LYS A 222 -7.35 -26.23 12.04
C LYS A 222 -8.16 -26.11 13.34
N MET A 223 -9.04 -25.11 13.46
CA MET A 223 -9.93 -24.97 14.62
C MET A 223 -10.97 -26.11 14.65
N ASN A 224 -11.57 -26.43 13.51
CA ASN A 224 -12.54 -27.52 13.39
C ASN A 224 -11.91 -28.87 13.76
N LEU A 225 -10.72 -29.17 13.24
CA LEU A 225 -10.01 -30.40 13.60
C LEU A 225 -9.68 -30.50 15.09
N ARG A 226 -9.40 -29.39 15.77
CA ARG A 226 -9.19 -29.38 17.22
C ARG A 226 -10.47 -29.75 17.97
N LEU A 227 -11.61 -29.22 17.55
CA LEU A 227 -12.91 -29.56 18.14
C LEU A 227 -13.23 -31.05 17.96
N ASP A 228 -13.00 -31.61 16.77
CA ASP A 228 -13.22 -33.03 16.50
C ASP A 228 -12.36 -33.93 17.39
N VAL A 229 -11.09 -33.57 17.61
CA VAL A 229 -10.20 -34.30 18.54
C VAL A 229 -10.74 -34.27 19.96
N ASP A 230 -11.27 -33.14 20.43
CA ASP A 230 -11.83 -33.03 21.77
C ASP A 230 -13.14 -33.81 21.92
N VAL A 231 -13.99 -33.85 20.89
CA VAL A 231 -15.18 -34.70 20.84
C VAL A 231 -14.80 -36.17 20.93
N GLN A 232 -13.85 -36.63 20.11
CA GLN A 232 -13.38 -38.02 20.12
C GLN A 232 -12.79 -38.41 21.49
N LYS A 233 -12.04 -37.53 22.15
CA LYS A 233 -11.54 -37.76 23.51
C LYS A 233 -12.70 -37.94 24.50
N LEU A 234 -13.73 -37.11 24.40
CA LEU A 234 -14.88 -37.17 25.31
C LEU A 234 -15.69 -38.46 25.12
N GLU A 235 -15.83 -38.93 23.88
CA GLU A 235 -16.45 -40.22 23.56
C GLU A 235 -15.64 -41.40 24.08
N ALA A 236 -14.30 -41.39 23.88
CA ALA A 236 -13.41 -42.41 24.40
C ALA A 236 -13.48 -42.50 25.94
N ASP A 237 -13.57 -41.35 26.62
CA ASP A 237 -13.72 -41.29 28.06
C ASP A 237 -15.04 -41.86 28.56
N LYS A 238 -16.15 -41.62 27.86
CA LYS A 238 -17.45 -42.24 28.14
C LYS A 238 -17.39 -43.76 27.96
N LEU A 239 -16.80 -44.23 26.86
CA LEU A 239 -16.65 -45.66 26.60
C LEU A 239 -15.81 -46.35 27.66
N ARG A 240 -14.70 -45.74 28.09
CA ARG A 240 -13.85 -46.24 29.17
C ARG A 240 -14.62 -46.37 30.49
N LYS A 241 -15.41 -45.35 30.86
CA LYS A 241 -16.26 -45.39 32.06
C LYS A 241 -17.32 -46.49 31.96
N GLY A 242 -17.95 -46.66 30.80
CA GLY A 242 -18.91 -47.72 30.54
C GLY A 242 -18.29 -49.11 30.66
N LYS A 243 -17.09 -49.31 30.10
CA LYS A 243 -16.34 -50.57 30.20
C LYS A 243 -16.04 -50.92 31.66
N ASN A 244 -15.48 -50.00 32.44
CA ASN A 244 -15.14 -50.23 33.84
C ASN A 244 -16.38 -50.66 34.65
N LYS A 245 -17.53 -50.02 34.41
CA LYS A 245 -18.78 -50.38 35.09
C LYS A 245 -19.27 -51.79 34.70
N ALA A 246 -19.20 -52.16 33.42
CA ALA A 246 -19.56 -53.51 32.98
C ALA A 246 -18.62 -54.58 33.56
N GLU A 247 -17.33 -54.25 33.73
CA GLU A 247 -16.33 -55.13 34.33
C GLU A 247 -16.59 -55.35 35.83
N GLU A 248 -16.93 -54.29 36.57
CA GLU A 248 -17.41 -54.37 37.97
C GLU A 248 -18.69 -55.23 38.10
N GLU A 249 -19.66 -55.03 37.21
CA GLU A 249 -20.90 -55.82 37.18
C GLU A 249 -20.62 -57.31 36.89
N LEU A 250 -19.68 -57.61 35.99
CA LEU A 250 -19.25 -58.97 35.67
C LEU A 250 -18.57 -59.65 36.87
N ASP A 251 -17.70 -58.95 37.59
CA ASP A 251 -17.04 -59.49 38.78
C ASP A 251 -18.03 -59.72 39.94
N SER A 252 -19.02 -58.83 40.09
CA SER A 252 -20.14 -59.02 41.01
C SER A 252 -20.97 -60.25 40.65
N LEU A 253 -21.34 -60.40 39.37
CA LEU A 253 -22.09 -61.56 38.87
C LEU A 253 -21.31 -62.86 39.08
N LYS A 254 -20.00 -62.87 38.79
CA LYS A 254 -19.11 -64.01 39.00
C LYS A 254 -19.03 -64.41 40.47
N THR A 255 -19.04 -63.43 41.38
CA THR A 255 -19.07 -63.64 42.83
C THR A 255 -20.41 -64.20 43.28
N ASN A 256 -21.53 -63.67 42.78
CA ASN A 256 -22.88 -64.17 43.05
C ASN A 256 -23.08 -65.60 42.52
N TYR A 257 -22.56 -65.92 41.34
CA TYR A 257 -22.59 -67.26 40.77
C TYR A 257 -21.80 -68.26 41.63
N LYS A 258 -20.62 -67.87 42.12
CA LYS A 258 -19.84 -68.70 43.06
C LYS A 258 -20.62 -68.94 44.37
N LYS A 259 -21.29 -67.91 44.91
CA LYS A 259 -22.17 -68.04 46.08
C LYS A 259 -23.36 -68.96 45.81
N LEU A 260 -24.05 -68.78 44.69
CA LEU A 260 -25.20 -69.59 44.28
C LEU A 260 -24.81 -71.06 44.07
N ARG A 261 -23.65 -71.32 43.47
CA ARG A 261 -23.10 -72.67 43.30
C ARG A 261 -22.76 -73.29 44.66
N LEU A 262 -22.21 -72.52 45.60
CA LEU A 262 -21.94 -73.00 46.96
C LEU A 262 -23.24 -73.27 47.72
N SER A 263 -24.27 -72.42 47.60
CA SER A 263 -25.59 -72.65 48.20
C SER A 263 -26.33 -73.83 47.57
N MET A 264 -26.19 -74.08 46.26
CA MET A 264 -26.69 -75.31 45.61
C MET A 264 -26.01 -76.59 46.14
N ILE A 265 -24.79 -76.49 46.65
CA ILE A 265 -24.03 -77.62 47.24
C ILE A 265 -24.38 -77.79 48.73
N THR A 266 -24.79 -76.73 49.43
CA THR A 266 -25.07 -76.75 50.89
C THR A 266 -26.56 -76.90 51.24
N ASP A 267 -27.47 -76.34 50.44
CA ASP A 267 -28.92 -76.42 50.64
C ASP A 267 -29.56 -77.24 49.51
N GLY A 268 -30.05 -78.42 49.85
CA GLY A 268 -30.74 -79.31 48.92
C GLY A 268 -31.97 -78.66 48.29
N LEU A 269 -31.90 -78.45 46.96
CA LEU A 269 -32.98 -78.41 45.96
C LEU A 269 -34.28 -77.64 46.32
N GLY A 270 -34.33 -76.35 45.94
CA GLY A 270 -35.57 -75.53 45.96
C GLY A 270 -36.09 -75.05 44.60
N LYS A 271 -35.43 -75.33 43.47
CA LYS A 271 -35.90 -74.95 42.12
C LYS A 271 -36.12 -76.19 41.27
N THR A 272 -37.25 -76.28 40.57
CA THR A 272 -37.55 -77.36 39.63
C THR A 272 -36.66 -77.26 38.39
N SER A 273 -36.28 -78.41 37.83
CA SER A 273 -35.37 -78.56 36.68
C SER A 273 -35.74 -77.71 35.46
N GLU A 274 -37.01 -77.36 35.32
CA GLU A 274 -37.57 -76.54 34.23
C GLU A 274 -37.17 -75.06 34.33
N GLN A 275 -37.23 -74.48 35.54
CA GLN A 275 -36.82 -73.10 35.78
C GLN A 275 -35.33 -72.89 35.52
N TRP A 276 -34.50 -73.90 35.84
CA TRP A 276 -33.08 -73.90 35.51
C TRP A 276 -32.82 -73.95 34.00
N ARG A 277 -33.65 -74.66 33.22
CA ARG A 277 -33.52 -74.68 31.76
C ARG A 277 -33.84 -73.33 31.15
N GLU A 278 -34.88 -72.64 31.63
CA GLU A 278 -35.26 -71.32 31.13
C GLU A 278 -34.20 -70.25 31.45
N GLU A 279 -33.67 -70.24 32.68
CA GLU A 279 -32.67 -69.27 33.13
C GLU A 279 -31.33 -69.46 32.38
N ILE A 280 -30.92 -70.71 32.13
CA ILE A 280 -29.75 -71.02 31.29
C ILE A 280 -29.97 -70.58 29.83
N GLN A 281 -31.19 -70.75 29.31
CA GLN A 281 -31.51 -70.36 27.94
C GLN A 281 -31.55 -68.83 27.77
N GLU A 282 -32.04 -68.10 28.76
CA GLU A 282 -32.00 -66.63 28.76
C GLU A 282 -30.58 -66.09 28.79
N GLU A 283 -29.71 -66.64 29.65
CA GLU A 283 -28.31 -66.22 29.73
C GLU A 283 -27.52 -66.58 28.45
N ARG A 284 -27.83 -67.72 27.81
CA ARG A 284 -27.31 -68.02 26.46
C ARG A 284 -27.73 -66.98 25.43
N ASN A 285 -29.01 -66.62 25.39
CA ASN A 285 -29.50 -65.61 24.46
C ASN A 285 -28.88 -64.22 24.71
N LYS A 286 -28.56 -63.89 25.96
CA LYS A 286 -27.81 -62.66 26.31
C LYS A 286 -26.36 -62.75 25.86
N SER A 287 -25.69 -63.88 26.08
CA SER A 287 -24.33 -64.15 25.59
C SER A 287 -24.24 -64.00 24.07
N ASP A 288 -25.16 -64.60 23.33
CA ASP A 288 -25.20 -64.52 21.86
C ASP A 288 -25.45 -63.10 21.33
N ARG A 289 -26.18 -62.27 22.09
CA ARG A 289 -26.35 -60.84 21.76
C ARG A 289 -25.06 -60.06 22.00
N TRP A 290 -24.33 -60.34 23.07
CA TRP A 290 -23.06 -59.69 23.35
C TRP A 290 -21.97 -60.09 22.34
N GLU A 291 -21.93 -61.36 21.95
CA GLU A 291 -21.01 -61.84 20.91
C GLU A 291 -21.24 -61.13 19.58
N ARG A 292 -22.50 -60.95 19.16
CA ARG A 292 -22.82 -60.18 17.95
C ARG A 292 -22.38 -58.71 18.03
N LYS A 293 -22.59 -58.06 19.17
CA LYS A 293 -22.14 -56.67 19.36
C LYS A 293 -20.62 -56.56 19.34
N PHE A 294 -19.92 -57.54 19.93
CA PHE A 294 -18.47 -57.58 19.92
C PHE A 294 -17.93 -57.72 18.49
N GLN A 295 -18.48 -58.64 17.71
CA GLN A 295 -18.15 -58.82 16.28
C GLN A 295 -18.39 -57.54 15.48
N GLU A 296 -19.54 -56.88 15.66
CA GLU A 296 -19.88 -55.63 14.96
C GLU A 296 -18.89 -54.49 15.28
N VAL A 297 -18.52 -54.34 16.55
CA VAL A 297 -17.52 -53.35 16.98
C VAL A 297 -16.14 -53.70 16.42
N GLN A 298 -15.78 -54.98 16.36
CA GLN A 298 -14.51 -55.42 15.81
C GLN A 298 -14.41 -55.13 14.31
N THR A 299 -15.45 -55.42 13.52
CA THR A 299 -15.47 -55.07 12.08
C THR A 299 -15.38 -53.56 11.86
N ARG A 300 -16.02 -52.77 12.72
CA ARG A 300 -15.96 -51.30 12.65
C ARG A 300 -14.57 -50.76 13.00
N ASN A 301 -13.88 -51.35 13.99
CA ASN A 301 -12.50 -51.00 14.32
C ASN A 301 -11.55 -51.33 13.16
N GLU A 302 -11.67 -52.50 12.55
CA GLU A 302 -10.85 -52.89 11.38
C GLU A 302 -11.05 -51.92 10.21
N ALA A 303 -12.29 -51.48 9.96
CA ALA A 303 -12.58 -50.47 8.94
C ALA A 303 -11.94 -49.11 9.26
N LEU A 304 -11.96 -48.69 10.53
CA LEU A 304 -11.33 -47.44 10.98
C LEU A 304 -9.80 -47.49 10.88
N GLU A 305 -9.17 -48.60 11.28
CA GLU A 305 -7.72 -48.78 11.14
C GLU A 305 -7.28 -48.71 9.68
N LYS A 306 -8.06 -49.31 8.77
CA LYS A 306 -7.80 -49.23 7.33
C LYS A 306 -7.89 -47.79 6.82
N SER A 307 -8.94 -47.06 7.19
CA SER A 307 -9.11 -45.65 6.81
C SER A 307 -8.00 -44.76 7.37
N LEU A 308 -7.55 -45.02 8.61
CA LEU A 308 -6.43 -44.30 9.23
C LEU A 308 -5.12 -44.55 8.46
N SER A 309 -4.86 -45.80 8.06
CA SER A 309 -3.68 -46.15 7.27
C SER A 309 -3.70 -45.49 5.88
N GLU A 310 -4.86 -45.40 5.23
CA GLU A 310 -5.02 -44.70 3.95
C GLU A 310 -4.75 -43.19 4.11
N SER A 311 -5.32 -42.57 5.14
CA SER A 311 -5.09 -41.14 5.43
C SER A 311 -3.62 -40.83 5.76
N GLN A 312 -2.94 -41.73 6.49
CA GLN A 312 -1.50 -41.57 6.75
C GLN A 312 -0.66 -41.67 5.47
N LYS A 313 -1.04 -42.54 4.54
CA LYS A 313 -0.36 -42.66 3.25
C LYS A 313 -0.54 -41.40 2.40
N GLU A 314 -1.78 -40.88 2.29
CA GLU A 314 -2.07 -39.63 1.58
C GLU A 314 -1.31 -38.44 2.18
N LYS A 315 -1.20 -38.38 3.50
CA LYS A 315 -0.39 -37.37 4.19
C LYS A 315 1.10 -37.47 3.81
N GLY A 316 1.62 -38.68 3.66
CA GLY A 316 2.98 -38.91 3.17
C GLY A 316 3.17 -38.36 1.75
N GLU A 317 2.27 -38.72 0.82
CA GLU A 317 2.31 -38.24 -0.57
C GLU A 317 2.20 -36.72 -0.67
N LEU A 318 1.39 -36.08 0.18
CA LEU A 318 1.29 -34.62 0.25
C LEU A 318 2.57 -33.97 0.76
N ASN A 319 3.21 -34.53 1.78
CA ASN A 319 4.49 -34.02 2.28
C ASN A 319 5.58 -34.09 1.20
N ASP A 320 5.65 -35.18 0.43
CA ASP A 320 6.62 -35.32 -0.66
C ASP A 320 6.42 -34.23 -1.74
N ARG A 321 5.16 -33.93 -2.10
CA ARG A 321 4.83 -32.84 -3.04
C ARG A 321 5.21 -31.47 -2.50
N VAL A 322 5.03 -31.22 -1.21
CA VAL A 322 5.44 -29.95 -0.57
C VAL A 322 6.95 -29.78 -0.69
N VAL A 323 7.74 -30.82 -0.39
CA VAL A 323 9.21 -30.78 -0.52
C VAL A 323 9.64 -30.51 -1.97
N GLU A 324 8.99 -31.13 -2.95
CA GLU A 324 9.28 -30.90 -4.38
C GLU A 324 8.97 -29.45 -4.81
N LEU A 325 7.85 -28.89 -4.35
CA LEU A 325 7.46 -27.50 -4.61
C LEU A 325 8.40 -26.50 -3.94
N GLU A 326 8.83 -26.76 -2.70
CA GLU A 326 9.82 -25.93 -2.00
C GLU A 326 11.16 -25.93 -2.75
N GLY A 327 11.62 -27.09 -3.22
CA GLY A 327 12.83 -27.20 -4.05
C GLY A 327 12.73 -26.40 -5.35
N SER A 328 11.60 -26.52 -6.05
CA SER A 328 11.33 -25.80 -7.30
C SER A 328 11.28 -24.28 -7.08
N LEU A 329 10.64 -23.82 -6.00
CA LEU A 329 10.57 -22.41 -5.64
C LEU A 329 11.96 -21.84 -5.33
N HIS A 330 12.78 -22.60 -4.59
CA HIS A 330 14.15 -22.20 -4.28
C HIS A 330 15.00 -22.05 -5.55
N GLN A 331 14.89 -23.01 -6.48
CA GLN A 331 15.59 -22.96 -7.75
C GLN A 331 15.15 -21.78 -8.62
N TYR A 332 13.84 -21.49 -8.68
CA TYR A 332 13.32 -20.34 -9.41
C TYR A 332 13.84 -19.02 -8.85
N ARG A 333 13.81 -18.85 -7.51
CA ARG A 333 14.35 -17.66 -6.84
C ARG A 333 15.83 -17.47 -7.13
N SER A 334 16.62 -18.54 -7.01
CA SER A 334 18.07 -18.50 -7.31
C SER A 334 18.32 -18.09 -8.76
N ARG A 335 17.60 -18.67 -9.72
CA ARG A 335 17.74 -18.33 -11.14
C ARG A 335 17.34 -16.89 -11.43
N ASN A 336 16.27 -16.40 -10.81
CA ASN A 336 15.83 -15.02 -10.98
C ASN A 336 16.88 -14.03 -10.43
N SER A 337 17.43 -14.29 -9.23
CA SER A 337 18.51 -13.48 -8.67
C SER A 337 19.75 -13.45 -9.56
N VAL A 338 20.12 -14.58 -10.18
CA VAL A 338 21.26 -14.64 -11.13
C VAL A 338 20.99 -13.79 -12.38
N ILE A 339 19.76 -13.81 -12.91
CA ILE A 339 19.38 -13.00 -14.08
C ILE A 339 19.45 -11.50 -13.74
N GLU A 340 18.89 -11.08 -12.59
CA GLU A 340 18.93 -9.69 -12.13
C GLU A 340 20.35 -9.19 -11.89
N LEU A 341 21.20 -10.01 -11.27
CA LEU A 341 22.62 -9.68 -11.06
C LEU A 341 23.36 -9.55 -12.40
N LYS A 342 23.09 -10.43 -13.37
CA LYS A 342 23.73 -10.37 -14.70
C LYS A 342 23.30 -9.12 -15.49
N ALA A 343 22.02 -8.75 -15.41
CA ALA A 343 21.52 -7.51 -16.02
C ALA A 343 22.16 -6.27 -15.37
N SER A 344 22.27 -6.26 -14.04
CA SER A 344 22.93 -5.19 -13.29
C SER A 344 24.41 -5.06 -13.63
N LEU A 345 25.12 -6.19 -13.75
CA LEU A 345 26.53 -6.22 -14.13
C LEU A 345 26.74 -5.66 -15.56
N SER A 346 25.91 -6.06 -16.52
CA SER A 346 25.96 -5.52 -17.88
C SER A 346 25.77 -4.01 -17.92
N LYS A 347 24.90 -3.47 -17.05
CA LYS A 347 24.66 -2.02 -16.96
C LYS A 347 25.84 -1.29 -16.32
N ILE A 348 26.50 -1.91 -15.35
CA ILE A 348 27.75 -1.40 -14.75
C ILE A 348 28.86 -1.33 -15.81
N ASP A 349 29.04 -2.38 -16.61
CA ASP A 349 30.06 -2.40 -17.67
C ASP A 349 29.79 -1.33 -18.75
N GLU A 350 28.52 -1.11 -19.12
CA GLU A 350 28.13 -0.04 -20.03
C GLU A 350 28.47 1.35 -19.45
N MET A 351 28.13 1.59 -18.18
CA MET A 351 28.48 2.85 -17.51
C MET A 351 29.99 3.03 -17.41
N LYS A 352 30.75 1.97 -17.15
CA LYS A 352 32.21 2.00 -17.11
C LYS A 352 32.81 2.42 -18.45
N SER A 353 32.34 1.85 -19.56
CA SER A 353 32.80 2.23 -20.90
C SER A 353 32.48 3.70 -21.22
N LYS A 354 31.32 4.22 -20.79
CA LYS A 354 30.98 5.64 -20.93
C LYS A 354 31.91 6.54 -20.12
N ILE A 355 32.25 6.15 -18.88
CA ILE A 355 33.19 6.89 -18.04
C ILE A 355 34.57 6.93 -18.70
N GLU A 356 35.09 5.79 -19.18
CA GLU A 356 36.38 5.72 -19.88
C GLU A 356 36.39 6.64 -21.13
N GLY A 357 35.28 6.68 -21.87
CA GLY A 357 35.11 7.60 -23.00
C GLY A 357 35.14 9.08 -22.60
N LEU A 358 34.46 9.43 -21.49
CA LEU A 358 34.47 10.80 -20.95
C LEU A 358 35.86 11.19 -20.42
N GLU A 359 36.58 10.29 -19.76
CA GLU A 359 37.96 10.53 -19.31
C GLU A 359 38.93 10.74 -20.47
N ALA A 360 38.76 10.02 -21.58
CA ALA A 360 39.55 10.23 -22.79
C ALA A 360 39.25 11.60 -23.43
N ALA A 361 37.98 11.99 -23.46
CA ALA A 361 37.56 13.32 -23.94
C ALA A 361 38.11 14.44 -23.04
N LEU A 362 38.06 14.26 -21.72
CA LEU A 362 38.62 15.20 -20.74
C LEU A 362 40.12 15.39 -20.96
N ARG A 363 40.89 14.28 -21.04
CA ARG A 363 42.33 14.33 -21.33
C ARG A 363 42.66 15.02 -22.64
N ASN A 364 41.82 14.84 -23.66
CA ASN A 364 41.96 15.55 -24.92
C ASN A 364 41.77 17.07 -24.70
N CYS A 365 40.67 17.47 -24.06
CA CYS A 365 40.41 18.87 -23.72
C CYS A 365 41.53 19.51 -22.89
N GLU A 366 42.07 18.81 -21.90
CA GLU A 366 43.23 19.25 -21.11
C GLU A 366 44.45 19.51 -22.01
N GLY A 367 44.76 18.61 -22.94
CA GLY A 367 45.84 18.81 -23.92
C GLY A 367 45.59 19.99 -24.89
N TRP A 368 44.34 20.26 -25.26
CA TRP A 368 43.99 21.45 -26.06
C TRP A 368 44.19 22.75 -25.27
N ILE A 369 43.82 22.76 -23.99
CA ILE A 369 44.01 23.90 -23.09
C ILE A 369 45.51 24.16 -22.91
N GLU A 370 46.32 23.14 -22.59
CA GLU A 370 47.77 23.27 -22.45
C GLU A 370 48.44 23.79 -23.74
N HIS A 371 47.98 23.34 -24.92
CA HIS A 371 48.50 23.84 -26.19
C HIS A 371 48.15 25.32 -26.42
N LEU A 372 46.93 25.75 -26.09
CA LEU A 372 46.51 27.14 -26.19
C LEU A 372 47.30 28.04 -25.24
N GLU A 373 47.46 27.62 -23.98
CA GLU A 373 48.27 28.34 -22.99
C GLU A 373 49.75 28.46 -23.43
N ALA A 374 50.33 27.42 -24.02
CA ALA A 374 51.69 27.46 -24.56
C ALA A 374 51.87 28.37 -25.80
N LYS A 375 50.78 28.68 -26.52
CA LYS A 375 50.76 29.62 -27.65
C LYS A 375 50.62 31.08 -27.21
N GLU A 376 49.95 31.33 -26.09
CA GLU A 376 49.69 32.67 -25.57
C GLU A 376 50.88 33.22 -24.74
N GLY A 377 51.74 32.32 -24.25
CA GLY A 377 52.99 32.66 -23.56
C GLY A 377 54.22 32.88 -24.46
N ARG A 378 54.07 32.95 -25.78
CA ARG A 378 55.17 33.15 -26.76
C ARG A 378 54.95 34.43 -27.54
#